data_AF-A0A6J6BY28-F1
#
_entry.id   AF-A0A6J6BY28-F1
#
_cell.length_a   1.000
_cell.length_b   1.000
_cell.length_c   1.000
_cell.angle_alpha   90.00
_cell.angle_beta   90.00
_cell.angle_gamma   90.00
#
_symmetry.space_group_name_H-M   'P 1'
#
loop_
_entity.id
_entity.type
_entity.pdbx_description
1 polymer ?
#
loop_
_entity_poly.entity_id
_entity_poly.type
_entity_poly.pdbx_seq_one_letter_code
_entity_poly.pdbx_strand_id
1 'polypeptide(L)'
;MTFFISAPIFVFREFMRHRIASYNEESGRYRELKPVFYIPAKERKLVQVGKTGAYTFVDGTPEQFEITVKAMKDAYVVAYDSYQKMLEAGVAREVARAVLPVATYSSMYVTMNARALMNFLSLRTAREGSHFPSYPQREIEMVAEKMEAEFAKLMPLTYGAFEKSGRIAP
;
A
#
# COMPACT_ATOMS: atom_id res chain seq x y z
N MET A 1 3.04 -8.83 16.80
CA MET A 1 4.00 -8.93 15.67
C MET A 1 4.35 -7.51 15.23
N THR A 2 5.61 -7.29 14.88
CA THR A 2 6.11 -6.00 14.40
C THR A 2 6.74 -6.22 13.02
N PHE A 3 6.33 -5.43 12.05
CA PHE A 3 6.77 -5.54 10.66
C PHE A 3 7.46 -4.25 10.24
N PHE A 4 8.57 -4.40 9.51
CA PHE A 4 9.12 -3.33 8.70
C PHE A 4 8.45 -3.37 7.32
N ILE A 5 7.79 -2.29 6.94
CA ILE A 5 7.08 -2.17 5.66
C ILE A 5 7.74 -1.06 4.84
N SER A 6 8.05 -1.37 3.58
CA SER A 6 8.43 -0.39 2.56
C SER A 6 7.37 -0.41 1.48
N ALA A 7 6.60 0.67 1.36
CA ALA A 7 5.53 0.78 0.37
C ALA A 7 5.29 2.25 -0.04
N PRO A 8 4.53 2.50 -1.12
CA PRO A 8 4.18 3.84 -1.54
C PRO A 8 3.26 4.55 -0.54
N ILE A 9 3.34 5.89 -0.44
CA ILE A 9 2.52 6.68 0.49
C ILE A 9 1.02 6.42 0.32
N PHE A 10 0.51 6.19 -0.89
CA PHE A 10 -0.91 5.87 -1.09
C PHE A 10 -1.33 4.56 -0.40
N VAL A 11 -0.44 3.57 -0.30
CA VAL A 11 -0.67 2.33 0.45
C VAL A 11 -0.69 2.61 1.95
N PHE A 12 0.24 3.44 2.44
CA PHE A 12 0.28 3.81 3.87
C PHE A 12 -0.97 4.56 4.32
N ARG A 13 -1.56 5.40 3.45
CA ARG A 13 -2.84 6.08 3.74
C ARG A 13 -3.99 5.11 3.98
N GLU A 14 -4.00 3.96 3.30
CA GLU A 14 -4.96 2.89 3.56
C GLU A 14 -4.61 2.08 4.81
N PHE A 15 -3.32 1.82 5.01
CA PHE A 15 -2.82 1.04 6.14
C PHE A 15 -3.14 1.74 7.47
N MET A 16 -2.81 3.03 7.59
CA MET A 16 -2.97 3.82 8.81
C MET A 16 -4.45 4.11 9.19
N ARG A 17 -5.42 3.63 8.41
CA ARG A 17 -6.83 3.60 8.82
C ARG A 17 -7.11 2.56 9.90
N HIS A 18 -6.23 1.57 10.05
CA HIS A 18 -6.31 0.55 11.09
C HIS A 18 -5.79 1.11 12.41
N ARG A 19 -6.70 1.70 13.19
CA ARG A 19 -6.42 2.45 14.42
C ARG A 19 -5.92 1.60 15.59
N ILE A 20 -6.19 0.30 15.58
CA ILE A 20 -5.73 -0.64 16.61
C ILE A 20 -4.37 -1.21 16.19
N ALA A 21 -3.39 -0.32 16.06
CA ALA A 21 -2.02 -0.62 15.69
C ALA A 21 -1.11 0.53 16.11
N SER A 22 0.19 0.27 16.20
CA SER A 22 1.20 1.30 16.46
C SER A 22 2.07 1.48 15.23
N TYR A 23 2.22 2.73 14.76
CA TYR A 23 2.95 3.08 13.56
C TYR A 23 4.13 4.00 13.89
N ASN A 24 5.25 3.81 13.19
CA ASN A 24 6.34 4.76 13.15
C ASN A 24 6.88 4.85 11.72
N GLU A 25 6.57 5.96 11.03
CA GLU A 25 6.92 6.20 9.62
C GLU A 25 8.12 7.13 9.50
N GLU A 26 8.95 6.91 8.48
CA GLU A 26 9.94 7.88 8.02
C GLU A 26 9.28 9.22 7.67
N SER A 27 9.89 10.31 8.15
CA SER A 27 9.32 11.65 8.00
C SER A 27 10.10 12.48 7.00
N GLY A 28 9.43 12.89 5.91
CA GLY A 28 9.95 13.88 4.97
C GLY A 28 10.15 15.30 5.54
N ARG A 29 9.80 15.54 6.81
CA ARG A 29 10.16 16.79 7.52
C ARG A 29 11.61 16.73 8.02
N TYR A 30 12.02 15.55 8.48
CA TYR A 30 13.31 15.34 9.13
C TYR A 30 14.38 14.84 8.17
N ARG A 31 13.99 14.16 7.08
CA ARG A 31 14.89 13.62 6.06
C ARG A 31 14.49 14.04 4.66
N GLU A 32 15.49 14.08 3.78
CA GLU A 32 15.27 14.15 2.35
C GLU A 32 14.73 12.80 1.85
N LEU A 33 13.67 12.85 1.05
CA LEU A 33 13.04 11.64 0.51
C LEU A 33 13.79 11.16 -0.74
N LYS A 34 14.03 9.85 -0.81
CA LYS A 34 14.76 9.24 -1.95
C LYS A 34 13.90 9.23 -3.22
N PRO A 35 14.50 9.25 -4.42
CA PRO A 35 13.79 9.18 -5.71
C PRO A 35 13.31 7.75 -6.02
N VAL A 36 12.58 7.13 -5.10
CA VAL A 36 12.04 5.78 -5.25
C VAL A 36 10.53 5.87 -5.35
N PHE A 37 9.98 5.49 -6.49
CA PHE A 37 8.56 5.65 -6.81
C PHE A 37 7.93 4.32 -7.25
N TYR A 38 6.65 4.16 -6.96
CA TYR A 38 5.86 3.03 -7.43
C TYR A 38 5.63 3.07 -8.93
N ILE A 39 5.84 1.93 -9.60
CA ILE A 39 5.37 1.67 -10.96
C ILE A 39 4.65 0.31 -10.91
N PRO A 40 3.43 0.18 -11.48
CA PRO A 40 2.74 -1.10 -11.52
C PRO A 40 3.53 -2.12 -12.35
N ALA A 41 3.54 -3.37 -11.87
CA ALA A 41 4.04 -4.50 -12.66
C ALA A 41 3.06 -4.85 -13.79
N LYS A 42 3.50 -5.62 -14.79
CA LYS A 42 2.68 -5.96 -15.96
C LYS A 42 1.42 -6.74 -15.60
N GLU A 43 1.48 -7.50 -14.52
CA GLU A 43 0.40 -8.34 -14.00
C GLU A 43 -0.64 -7.52 -13.22
N ARG A 44 -0.38 -6.22 -12.98
CA ARG A 44 -1.34 -5.34 -12.33
C ARG A 44 -2.45 -5.00 -13.31
N LYS A 45 -3.65 -5.48 -13.02
CA LYS A 45 -4.88 -5.10 -13.70
C LYS A 45 -5.06 -3.57 -13.74
N LEU A 46 -5.18 -2.97 -14.91
CA LEU A 46 -5.16 -1.50 -15.07
C LEU A 46 -6.54 -0.90 -15.31
N VAL A 47 -7.47 -1.67 -15.85
CA VAL A 47 -8.75 -1.14 -16.32
C VAL A 47 -9.83 -1.45 -15.30
N GLN A 48 -10.55 -0.42 -14.90
CA GLN A 48 -11.72 -0.53 -14.03
C GLN A 48 -12.98 -0.63 -14.87
N VAL A 49 -13.79 -1.66 -14.65
CA VAL A 49 -15.09 -1.86 -15.31
C VAL A 49 -16.19 -2.08 -14.26
N GLY A 50 -17.45 -1.88 -14.65
CA GLY A 50 -18.60 -2.02 -13.75
C GLY A 50 -19.16 -0.68 -13.26
N LYS A 51 -19.96 -0.75 -12.19
CA LYS A 51 -20.69 0.41 -11.64
C LYS A 51 -20.10 0.86 -10.32
N THR A 52 -20.36 2.10 -9.92
CA THR A 52 -19.95 2.64 -8.62
C THR A 52 -20.34 1.71 -7.47
N GLY A 53 -19.35 1.25 -6.70
CA GLY A 53 -19.53 0.30 -5.60
C GLY A 53 -19.46 -1.18 -5.98
N ALA A 54 -19.37 -1.51 -7.27
CA ALA A 54 -19.22 -2.88 -7.79
C ALA A 54 -18.25 -2.87 -8.99
N TYR A 55 -17.03 -2.40 -8.75
CA TYR A 55 -15.98 -2.38 -9.75
C TYR A 55 -15.25 -3.71 -9.80
N THR A 56 -14.97 -4.17 -11.02
CA THR A 56 -13.97 -5.21 -11.25
C THR A 56 -12.80 -4.61 -11.99
N PHE A 57 -11.60 -5.09 -11.67
CA PHE A 57 -10.40 -4.73 -12.41
C PHE A 57 -10.10 -5.84 -13.41
N VAL A 58 -9.68 -5.45 -14.60
CA VAL A 58 -9.25 -6.34 -15.69
C VAL A 58 -7.89 -5.90 -16.23
N ASP A 59 -7.24 -6.79 -16.96
CA ASP A 59 -5.96 -6.51 -17.59
C ASP A 59 -6.08 -5.36 -18.58
N GLY A 60 -5.06 -4.50 -18.60
CA GLY A 60 -4.94 -3.46 -19.62
C GLY A 60 -4.30 -4.02 -20.89
N THR A 61 -4.49 -3.33 -22.01
CA THR A 61 -3.73 -3.62 -23.22
C THR A 61 -2.24 -3.26 -23.04
N PRO A 62 -1.33 -3.81 -23.85
CA PRO A 62 0.08 -3.42 -23.83
C PRO A 62 0.26 -1.89 -23.98
N GLU A 63 -0.53 -1.25 -24.83
CA GLU A 63 -0.48 0.19 -25.06
C GLU A 63 -0.92 0.97 -23.81
N GLN A 64 -1.97 0.51 -23.11
CA GLN A 64 -2.40 1.13 -21.86
C GLN A 64 -1.32 1.01 -20.78
N PHE A 65 -0.64 -0.14 -20.70
CA PHE A 65 0.49 -0.32 -19.78
C PHE A 65 1.64 0.64 -20.13
N GLU A 66 2.07 0.70 -21.38
CA GLU A 66 3.17 1.57 -21.81
C GLU A 66 2.86 3.06 -21.59
N ILE A 67 1.65 3.52 -21.92
CA ILE A 67 1.21 4.90 -21.66
C ILE A 67 1.24 5.18 -20.15
N THR A 68 0.76 4.24 -19.33
CA THR A 68 0.73 4.39 -17.86
C THR A 68 2.14 4.52 -17.31
N VAL A 69 3.04 3.59 -17.65
CA VAL A 69 4.42 3.58 -17.17
C VAL A 69 5.16 4.83 -17.64
N LYS A 70 5.00 5.22 -18.90
CA LYS A 70 5.63 6.43 -19.45
C LYS A 70 5.15 7.68 -18.72
N ALA A 71 3.84 7.88 -18.61
CA ALA A 71 3.27 9.06 -17.94
C ALA A 71 3.70 9.16 -16.47
N MET A 72 3.72 8.03 -15.75
CA MET A 72 4.21 7.99 -14.37
C MET A 72 5.69 8.40 -14.28
N LYS A 73 6.56 7.81 -15.10
CA LYS A 73 7.99 8.14 -15.12
C LYS A 73 8.25 9.61 -15.45
N ASP A 74 7.61 10.13 -16.49
CA ASP A 74 7.76 11.53 -16.92
C ASP A 74 7.34 12.48 -15.77
N ALA A 75 6.22 12.21 -15.10
CA ALA A 75 5.77 13.00 -13.96
C ALA A 75 6.72 12.91 -12.76
N TYR A 76 7.28 11.73 -12.48
CA TYR A 76 8.17 11.53 -11.33
C TYR A 76 9.51 12.23 -11.49
N VAL A 77 10.07 12.23 -12.70
CA VAL A 77 11.29 12.97 -13.00
C VAL A 77 11.08 14.47 -12.76
N VAL A 78 10.01 15.05 -13.33
CA VAL A 78 9.71 16.48 -13.15
C VAL A 78 9.45 16.83 -11.68
N ALA A 79 8.71 15.99 -10.96
CA ALA A 79 8.42 16.22 -9.55
C ALA A 79 9.69 16.16 -8.70
N TYR A 80 10.56 15.18 -8.92
CA TYR A 80 11.79 15.04 -8.15
C TYR A 80 12.81 16.14 -8.48
N ASP A 81 12.96 16.52 -9.75
CA ASP A 81 13.80 17.65 -10.15
C ASP A 81 13.31 18.95 -9.50
N SER A 82 12.00 19.16 -9.45
CA SER A 82 11.42 20.33 -8.77
C SER A 82 11.68 20.28 -7.26
N TYR A 83 11.56 19.10 -6.64
CA TYR A 83 11.89 18.89 -5.23
C TYR A 83 13.35 19.26 -4.92
N GLN A 84 14.30 18.78 -5.74
CA GLN A 84 15.73 19.08 -5.58
C GLN A 84 16.01 20.57 -5.76
N LYS A 85 15.47 21.22 -6.80
CA LYS A 85 15.60 22.68 -7.00
C LYS A 85 15.10 23.48 -5.81
N MET A 86 13.98 23.09 -5.20
CA MET A 86 13.47 23.74 -4.00
C MET A 86 14.43 23.56 -2.80
N LEU A 87 14.98 22.37 -2.61
CA LEU A 87 15.96 22.12 -1.55
C LEU A 87 17.26 22.91 -1.74
N GLU A 88 17.79 22.93 -2.97
CA GLU A 88 18.98 23.71 -3.35
C GLU A 88 18.78 25.22 -3.14
N ALA A 89 17.56 25.71 -3.36
CA ALA A 89 17.18 27.09 -3.07
C ALA A 89 16.93 27.37 -1.58
N GLY A 90 17.16 26.40 -0.68
CA GLY A 90 17.00 26.55 0.77
C GLY A 90 15.57 26.46 1.27
N VAL A 91 14.61 25.99 0.46
CA VAL A 91 13.22 25.77 0.91
C VAL A 91 13.18 24.64 1.93
N ALA A 92 12.43 24.84 3.02
CA ALA A 92 12.27 23.83 4.06
C ALA A 92 11.74 22.51 3.50
N ARG A 93 12.32 21.38 3.95
CA ARG A 93 11.96 20.02 3.49
C ARG A 93 10.46 19.73 3.56
N GLU A 94 9.80 20.22 4.62
CA GLU A 94 8.38 19.98 4.83
C GLU A 94 7.47 20.66 3.80
N VAL A 95 7.95 21.75 3.19
CA VAL A 95 7.31 22.49 2.10
C VAL A 95 7.74 21.90 0.76
N ALA A 96 9.05 21.68 0.55
CA ALA A 96 9.60 21.16 -0.71
C ALA A 96 8.96 19.83 -1.12
N ARG A 97 8.77 18.91 -0.17
CA ARG A 97 8.16 17.59 -0.43
C ARG A 97 6.72 17.64 -0.96
N ALA A 98 6.03 18.77 -0.88
CA ALA A 98 4.64 18.89 -1.33
C ALA A 98 4.47 18.65 -2.84
N VAL A 99 5.55 18.81 -3.63
CA VAL A 99 5.56 18.50 -5.06
C VAL A 99 5.66 16.98 -5.35
N LEU A 100 6.06 16.17 -4.36
CA LEU A 100 6.28 14.74 -4.57
C LEU A 100 4.94 13.99 -4.65
N PRO A 101 4.83 13.00 -5.57
CA PRO A 101 3.61 12.24 -5.75
C PRO A 101 3.36 11.29 -4.57
N VAL A 102 2.09 10.93 -4.34
CA VAL A 102 1.71 9.88 -3.37
C VAL A 102 2.27 8.49 -3.72
N ALA A 103 2.87 8.32 -4.90
CA ALA A 103 3.58 7.13 -5.34
C ALA A 103 5.00 7.02 -4.78
N THR A 104 5.52 8.06 -4.11
CA THR A 104 6.83 8.02 -3.43
C THR A 104 6.83 6.92 -2.39
N TYR A 105 7.91 6.12 -2.35
CA TYR A 105 8.09 5.11 -1.32
C TYR A 105 8.42 5.76 0.03
N SER A 106 7.82 5.20 1.07
CA SER A 106 8.15 5.49 2.45
C SER A 106 8.41 4.16 3.18
N SER A 107 8.94 4.25 4.38
CA SER A 107 9.18 3.09 5.24
C SER A 107 8.57 3.32 6.61
N MET A 108 8.00 2.26 7.20
CA MET A 108 7.46 2.31 8.55
C MET A 108 7.67 1.00 9.31
N TYR A 109 7.72 1.12 10.62
CA TYR A 109 7.40 -0.01 11.51
C TYR A 109 5.92 0.03 11.85
N VAL A 110 5.28 -1.13 11.79
CA VAL A 110 3.91 -1.32 12.29
C VAL A 110 3.85 -2.50 13.25
N THR A 111 3.18 -2.30 14.38
CA THR A 111 2.93 -3.35 15.37
C THR A 111 1.45 -3.60 15.53
N MET A 112 1.06 -4.88 15.45
CA MET A 112 -0.30 -5.37 15.69
C MET A 112 -0.27 -6.62 16.57
N ASN A 113 -1.24 -6.75 17.47
CA ASN A 113 -1.56 -8.03 18.08
C ASN A 113 -2.33 -8.91 17.07
N ALA A 114 -2.51 -10.21 17.37
CA ALA A 114 -3.15 -11.14 16.44
C ALA A 114 -4.60 -10.74 16.10
N ARG A 115 -5.37 -10.23 17.07
CA ARG A 115 -6.75 -9.77 16.85
C ARG A 115 -6.82 -8.61 15.86
N ALA A 116 -5.96 -7.61 16.05
CA ALA A 116 -5.84 -6.47 15.16
C ALA A 116 -5.39 -6.89 13.75
N LEU A 117 -4.45 -7.84 13.66
CA LEU A 117 -4.02 -8.36 12.37
C LEU A 117 -5.14 -9.13 11.66
N MET A 118 -5.90 -9.97 12.35
CA MET A 118 -7.05 -10.65 11.74
C MET A 118 -8.06 -9.65 11.19
N ASN A 119 -8.40 -8.60 11.94
CA ASN A 119 -9.28 -7.52 11.44
C ASN A 119 -8.67 -6.78 10.23
N PHE A 120 -7.36 -6.55 10.24
CA PHE A 120 -6.65 -5.99 9.10
C PHE A 120 -6.79 -6.90 7.86
N LEU A 121 -6.54 -8.20 8.01
CA LEU A 121 -6.60 -9.18 6.92
C LEU A 121 -8.03 -9.33 6.36
N SER A 122 -9.05 -9.34 7.21
CA SER A 122 -10.47 -9.37 6.78
C SER A 122 -10.83 -8.22 5.84
N LEU A 123 -10.19 -7.06 5.99
CA LEU A 123 -10.46 -5.86 5.19
C LEU A 123 -9.45 -5.64 4.07
N ARG A 124 -8.23 -6.18 4.18
CA ARG A 124 -7.11 -5.91 3.28
C ARG A 124 -6.71 -7.10 2.42
N THR A 125 -7.51 -8.16 2.39
CA THR A 125 -7.38 -9.27 1.43
C THR A 125 -8.73 -9.56 0.77
N ALA A 126 -8.71 -9.86 -0.53
CA ALA A 126 -9.81 -10.47 -1.25
C ALA A 126 -9.59 -12.00 -1.22
N ARG A 127 -10.45 -12.72 -0.51
CA ARG A 127 -10.43 -14.19 -0.45
C ARG A 127 -11.81 -14.74 -0.72
N GLU A 128 -11.88 -15.70 -1.61
CA GLU A 128 -13.08 -16.51 -1.82
C GLU A 128 -13.47 -17.21 -0.51
N GLY A 129 -14.77 -17.29 -0.21
CA GLY A 129 -15.28 -17.87 1.03
C GLY A 129 -15.23 -16.96 2.27
N SER A 130 -14.75 -15.72 2.14
CA SER A 130 -14.87 -14.72 3.21
C SER A 130 -16.34 -14.42 3.48
N HIS A 131 -16.74 -14.38 4.75
CA HIS A 131 -18.12 -14.07 5.12
C HIS A 131 -18.52 -12.66 4.68
N PHE A 132 -17.60 -11.70 4.79
CA PHE A 132 -17.72 -10.35 4.24
C PHE A 132 -16.63 -10.13 3.18
N PRO A 133 -16.96 -10.19 1.88
CA PRO A 133 -16.00 -9.91 0.82
C PRO A 133 -15.45 -8.48 0.91
N SER A 134 -14.13 -8.35 0.84
CA SER A 134 -13.44 -7.06 0.73
C SER A 134 -12.82 -6.88 -0.65
N TYR A 135 -12.68 -5.62 -1.07
CA TYR A 135 -12.13 -5.21 -2.36
C TYR A 135 -10.99 -4.20 -2.16
N PRO A 136 -9.90 -4.59 -1.46
CA PRO A 136 -8.78 -3.71 -1.21
C PRO A 136 -8.06 -3.34 -2.52
N GLN A 137 -7.36 -2.21 -2.51
CA GLN A 137 -6.40 -1.92 -3.57
C GLN A 137 -5.32 -3.02 -3.58
N ARG A 138 -4.90 -3.48 -4.77
CA ARG A 138 -3.96 -4.61 -4.89
C ARG A 138 -2.66 -4.37 -4.11
N GLU A 139 -2.19 -3.13 -4.06
CA GLU A 139 -0.92 -2.79 -3.44
C GLU A 139 -0.93 -2.95 -1.91
N ILE A 140 -2.03 -2.63 -1.22
CA ILE A 140 -2.14 -2.94 0.21
C ILE A 140 -2.39 -4.44 0.46
N GLU A 141 -3.08 -5.10 -0.46
CA GLU A 141 -3.29 -6.54 -0.40
C GLU A 141 -1.97 -7.32 -0.50
N MET A 142 -1.03 -6.90 -1.37
CA MET A 142 0.31 -7.48 -1.45
C MET A 142 1.07 -7.41 -0.12
N VAL A 143 0.87 -6.33 0.65
CA VAL A 143 1.45 -6.21 1.99
C VAL A 143 0.74 -7.15 2.96
N ALA A 144 -0.59 -7.19 2.91
CA ALA A 144 -1.41 -8.06 3.76
C ALA A 144 -1.08 -9.54 3.56
N GLU A 145 -0.89 -9.99 2.33
CA GLU A 145 -0.49 -11.36 1.98
C GLU A 145 0.84 -11.77 2.62
N LYS A 146 1.82 -10.86 2.62
CA LYS A 146 3.13 -11.11 3.26
C LYS A 146 3.01 -11.17 4.78
N MET A 147 2.21 -10.28 5.38
CA MET A 147 1.96 -10.31 6.83
C MET A 147 1.17 -11.55 7.26
N GLU A 148 0.20 -11.97 6.46
CA GLU A 148 -0.60 -13.18 6.65
C GLU A 148 0.27 -14.44 6.60
N ALA A 149 1.22 -14.52 5.67
CA ALA A 149 2.15 -15.65 5.59
C ALA A 149 2.98 -15.81 6.88
N GLU A 150 3.43 -14.71 7.49
CA GLU A 150 4.12 -14.75 8.78
C GLU A 150 3.19 -15.10 9.94
N PHE A 151 1.95 -14.61 9.92
CA PHE A 151 0.94 -14.97 10.92
C PHE A 151 0.61 -16.47 10.89
N ALA A 152 0.44 -17.05 9.70
CA ALA A 152 0.17 -18.47 9.52
C ALA A 152 1.31 -19.35 10.04
N LYS A 153 2.57 -18.91 9.88
CA LYS A 153 3.74 -19.62 10.43
C LYS A 153 3.80 -19.56 11.96
N LEU A 154 3.57 -18.37 12.53
CA LEU A 154 3.74 -18.14 13.97
C LEU A 154 2.57 -18.64 14.82
N MET A 155 1.34 -18.60 14.27
CA MET A 155 0.11 -18.95 14.99
C MET A 155 -0.82 -19.83 14.15
N PRO A 156 -0.36 -21.02 13.70
CA PRO A 156 -1.07 -21.84 12.71
C PRO A 156 -2.46 -22.28 13.16
N LEU A 157 -2.65 -22.59 14.46
CA LEU A 157 -3.97 -22.96 14.99
C LEU A 157 -4.95 -21.78 14.98
N THR A 158 -4.49 -20.59 15.35
CA THR A 158 -5.30 -19.37 15.31
C THR A 158 -5.63 -18.98 13.88
N TYR A 159 -4.66 -19.06 12.96
CA TYR A 159 -4.87 -18.83 11.54
C TYR A 159 -5.89 -19.82 10.95
N GLY A 160 -5.75 -21.12 11.23
CA GLY A 160 -6.71 -22.12 10.78
C GLY A 160 -8.12 -21.91 11.33
N ALA A 161 -8.26 -21.41 12.57
CA ALA A 161 -9.56 -21.04 13.13
C ALA A 161 -10.15 -19.79 12.46
N PHE A 162 -9.31 -18.80 12.15
CA PHE A 162 -9.71 -17.59 11.41
C PHE A 162 -10.19 -17.91 9.98
N GLU A 163 -9.52 -18.81 9.26
CA GLU A 163 -9.99 -19.27 7.95
C GLU A 163 -11.36 -19.93 8.06
N LYS A 164 -11.52 -20.87 9.00
CA LYS A 164 -12.76 -21.62 9.22
C LYS A 164 -13.92 -20.73 9.68
N SER A 165 -13.66 -19.61 10.34
CA SER A 165 -14.70 -18.65 10.76
C SER A 165 -15.17 -17.74 9.62
N GLY A 166 -14.76 -17.99 8.38
CA GLY A 166 -15.06 -17.11 7.25
C GLY A 166 -14.26 -15.81 7.30
N ARG A 167 -13.05 -15.85 7.88
CA ARG A 167 -12.12 -14.71 7.99
C ARG A 167 -12.70 -13.54 8.78
N ILE A 168 -13.49 -13.83 9.81
CA ILE A 168 -14.01 -12.82 10.74
C ILE A 168 -13.08 -12.75 11.95
N ALA A 169 -12.61 -11.55 12.28
CA ALA A 169 -11.85 -11.31 13.50
C ALA A 169 -12.77 -11.48 14.73
N PRO A 170 -12.33 -12.19 15.79
CA PRO A 170 -13.08 -12.35 17.03
C PRO A 170 -13.15 -11.05 17.84
#